data_AF-A0A2G6CG37-F1
#
_entry.id   AF-A0A2G6CG37-F1
#
_cell.length_a   1.000
_cell.length_b   1.000
_cell.length_c   1.000
_cell.angle_alpha   90.00
_cell.angle_beta   90.00
_cell.angle_gamma   90.00
#
_symmetry.space_group_name_H-M   'P 1'
#
loop_
_entity.id
_entity.type
_entity.pdbx_description
1 polymer ?
#
loop_
_entity_poly.entity_id
_entity_poly.type
_entity_poly.pdbx_seq_one_letter_code
_entity_poly.pdbx_strand_id
1 'polypeptide(L)'
;MNLPNLAAAALMTLLFFVHLFMGTPKVLDPIQASDLSLPLIAISSVIWHAISALLAIFAAALFVHARKENTALMLTISAVNIAVAALFLFYGATLMGNIFTPMPHWIFFLAVVGLNLWGFIRANAAR
;
A
#
# COMPACT_ATOMS: atom_id res chain seq x y z
N MET A 1 6.05 9.46 20.85
CA MET A 1 5.75 9.01 19.48
C MET A 1 5.93 7.50 19.42
N ASN A 2 5.04 6.82 18.72
CA ASN A 2 5.07 5.38 18.52
C ASN A 2 6.04 5.03 17.39
N LEU A 3 7.22 4.50 17.74
CA LEU A 3 8.30 4.23 16.78
C LEU A 3 7.89 3.18 15.71
N PRO A 4 7.24 2.05 16.05
CA PRO A 4 6.67 1.16 15.04
C PRO A 4 5.73 1.85 14.04
N ASN A 5 4.81 2.70 14.51
CA ASN A 5 3.88 3.42 13.61
C ASN A 5 4.62 4.44 12.74
N LEU A 6 5.70 5.05 13.25
CA LEU A 6 6.57 5.91 12.44
C LEU A 6 7.32 5.12 11.36
N ALA A 7 7.80 3.92 11.68
CA ALA A 7 8.40 3.02 10.71
C ALA A 7 7.39 2.57 9.64
N ALA A 8 6.14 2.29 10.04
CA ALA A 8 5.05 2.00 9.11
C ALA A 8 4.78 3.19 8.17
N ALA A 9 4.76 4.42 8.69
CA ALA A 9 4.60 5.63 7.89
C ALA A 9 5.75 5.82 6.89
N ALA A 10 6.99 5.59 7.33
CA ALA A 10 8.17 5.67 6.46
C ALA A 10 8.13 4.62 5.35
N LEU A 11 7.76 3.38 5.68
CA LEU A 11 7.61 2.30 4.71
C LEU A 11 6.51 2.58 3.68
N MET A 12 5.35 3.08 4.13
CA MET A 12 4.26 3.49 3.25
C MET A 12 4.67 4.66 2.33
N THR A 13 5.45 5.61 2.85
CA THR A 13 6.00 6.72 2.05
C THR A 13 6.98 6.22 0.99
N LEU A 14 7.85 5.28 1.35
CA LEU A 14 8.76 4.64 0.39
C LEU A 14 7.95 3.92 -0.71
N LEU A 15 6.90 3.20 -0.33
CA LEU A 15 6.01 2.53 -1.28
C LEU A 15 5.35 3.48 -2.25
N PHE A 16 4.87 4.63 -1.77
CA PHE A 16 4.32 5.69 -2.61
C PHE A 16 5.33 6.11 -3.70
N PHE A 17 6.58 6.37 -3.33
CA PHE A 17 7.59 6.79 -4.29
C PHE A 17 8.03 5.67 -5.23
N VAL A 18 8.16 4.44 -4.75
CA VAL A 18 8.45 3.27 -5.59
C VAL A 18 7.33 3.06 -6.61
N HIS A 19 6.07 3.10 -6.17
CA HIS A 19 4.90 3.00 -7.06
C HIS A 19 4.94 4.09 -8.13
N LEU A 20 5.08 5.36 -7.72
CA LEU A 20 5.02 6.47 -8.66
C LEU A 20 6.19 6.52 -9.65
N PHE A 21 7.42 6.31 -9.18
CA PHE A 21 8.61 6.54 -10.03
C PHE A 21 9.19 5.26 -10.64
N MET A 22 9.21 4.16 -9.89
CA MET A 22 9.72 2.88 -10.42
C MET A 22 8.61 2.07 -11.09
N GLY A 23 7.38 2.21 -10.62
CA GLY A 23 6.23 1.52 -11.18
C GLY A 23 5.77 2.12 -12.51
N THR A 24 5.80 3.45 -12.66
CA THR A 24 5.27 4.13 -13.87
C THR A 24 5.93 3.59 -15.15
N PRO A 25 7.28 3.55 -15.29
CA PRO A 25 7.92 3.03 -16.49
C PRO A 25 7.69 1.53 -16.75
N LYS A 26 7.35 0.77 -15.71
CA LYS A 26 7.20 -0.69 -15.79
C LYS A 26 5.76 -1.15 -15.98
N VAL A 27 4.78 -0.31 -15.63
CA VAL A 27 3.36 -0.69 -15.58
C VAL A 27 2.50 0.33 -16.31
N LEU A 28 2.54 1.61 -15.91
CA LEU A 28 1.67 2.62 -16.53
C LEU A 28 2.07 2.91 -17.97
N ASP A 29 3.36 3.15 -18.23
CA ASP A 29 3.83 3.51 -19.57
C ASP A 29 3.55 2.39 -20.59
N PRO A 30 3.79 1.09 -20.30
CA PRO A 30 3.38 0.00 -21.20
C PRO A 30 1.87 -0.08 -21.43
N ILE A 31 1.04 0.23 -20.43
CA ILE A 31 -0.42 0.27 -20.60
C ILE A 31 -0.80 1.43 -21.54
N GLN A 32 -0.19 2.60 -21.38
CA GLN A 32 -0.46 3.77 -22.22
C GLN A 32 0.03 3.58 -23.66
N ALA A 33 1.08 2.80 -23.87
CA ALA A 33 1.64 2.47 -25.18
C ALA A 33 0.99 1.24 -25.84
N SER A 34 0.07 0.56 -25.15
CA SER A 34 -0.59 -0.65 -25.66
C SER A 34 -1.70 -0.32 -26.69
N ASP A 35 -2.13 -1.33 -27.43
CA ASP A 35 -3.24 -1.24 -28.40
C ASP A 35 -4.64 -1.22 -27.73
N LEU A 36 -4.71 -0.89 -26.43
CA LEU A 36 -5.98 -0.76 -25.71
C LEU A 36 -6.79 0.44 -26.23
N SER A 37 -8.11 0.34 -26.13
CA SER A 37 -8.98 1.48 -26.45
C SER A 37 -8.75 2.65 -25.48
N LEU A 38 -8.93 3.88 -25.98
CA LEU A 38 -8.74 5.09 -25.16
C LEU A 38 -9.51 5.07 -23.82
N PRO A 39 -10.77 4.57 -23.74
CA PRO A 39 -11.46 4.44 -22.46
C PRO A 39 -10.75 3.51 -21.46
N LEU A 40 -10.18 2.40 -21.92
CA LEU A 40 -9.47 1.46 -21.04
C LEU A 40 -8.14 2.06 -20.54
N ILE A 41 -7.41 2.75 -21.41
CA ILE A 41 -6.19 3.50 -21.01
C ILE A 41 -6.53 4.55 -19.95
N ALA A 42 -7.64 5.28 -20.12
CA ALA A 42 -8.09 6.28 -19.17
C ALA A 42 -8.45 5.66 -17.81
N ILE A 43 -9.22 4.56 -17.80
CA ILE A 43 -9.59 3.85 -16.57
C ILE A 43 -8.35 3.31 -15.84
N SER A 44 -7.42 2.67 -16.56
CA SER A 44 -6.18 2.17 -15.95
C SER A 44 -5.33 3.30 -15.37
N SER A 45 -5.28 4.45 -16.05
CA SER A 45 -4.60 5.65 -15.54
C SER A 45 -5.25 6.19 -14.27
N VAL A 46 -6.59 6.21 -14.19
CA VAL A 46 -7.31 6.61 -12.97
C VAL A 46 -7.01 5.64 -11.82
N ILE A 47 -7.04 4.33 -12.07
CA ILE A 47 -6.71 3.31 -11.05
C ILE A 47 -5.28 3.51 -10.55
N TRP A 48 -4.33 3.73 -11.46
CA TRP A 48 -2.93 4.01 -11.11
C TRP A 48 -2.79 5.17 -10.12
N HIS A 49 -3.39 6.31 -10.44
CA HIS A 49 -3.32 7.51 -9.61
C HIS A 49 -4.16 7.40 -8.33
N ALA A 50 -5.25 6.63 -8.35
CA ALA A 50 -6.02 6.31 -7.15
C ALA A 50 -5.18 5.55 -6.13
N ILE A 51 -4.38 4.57 -6.58
CA ILE A 51 -3.42 3.87 -5.71
C ILE A 51 -2.34 4.83 -5.20
N SER A 52 -1.77 5.68 -6.06
CA SER A 52 -0.82 6.72 -5.63
C SER A 52 -1.40 7.62 -4.52
N ALA A 53 -2.64 8.08 -4.68
CA ALA A 53 -3.32 8.91 -3.70
C ALA A 53 -3.57 8.16 -2.38
N LEU A 54 -4.02 6.91 -2.44
CA LEU A 54 -4.24 6.08 -1.26
C LEU A 54 -2.94 5.83 -0.48
N LEU A 55 -1.83 5.53 -1.15
CA LEU A 55 -0.53 5.35 -0.50
C LEU A 55 -0.09 6.64 0.21
N ALA A 56 -0.25 7.80 -0.44
CA ALA A 56 0.08 9.09 0.17
C ALA A 56 -0.82 9.41 1.38
N ILE A 57 -2.13 9.18 1.28
CA ILE A 57 -3.09 9.37 2.37
C ILE A 57 -2.76 8.46 3.55
N PHE A 58 -2.45 7.19 3.30
CA PHE A 58 -2.07 6.26 4.37
C PHE A 58 -0.74 6.60 5.00
N ALA A 59 0.25 7.06 4.24
CA ALA A 59 1.50 7.57 4.80
C ALA A 59 1.25 8.72 5.78
N ALA A 60 0.42 9.70 5.38
CA ALA A 60 0.04 10.82 6.24
C ALA A 60 -0.76 10.35 7.46
N ALA A 61 -1.71 9.45 7.28
CA ALA A 61 -2.54 8.92 8.36
C ALA A 61 -1.71 8.14 9.39
N LEU A 62 -0.77 7.30 8.95
CA LEU A 62 0.16 6.58 9.83
C LEU A 62 1.09 7.55 10.58
N PHE A 63 1.53 8.63 9.94
CA PHE A 63 2.34 9.66 10.59
C PHE A 63 1.57 10.39 11.70
N VAL A 64 0.29 10.71 11.47
CA VAL A 64 -0.60 11.27 12.50
C VAL A 64 -0.85 10.24 13.60
N HIS A 65 -1.11 8.99 13.23
CA HIS A 65 -1.35 7.88 14.17
C HIS A 65 -0.14 7.63 15.09
N ALA A 66 1.09 7.79 14.59
CA ALA A 66 2.30 7.69 15.40
C ALA A 66 2.40 8.74 16.53
N ARG A 67 1.61 9.82 16.46
CA ARG A 67 1.53 10.86 17.51
C ARG A 67 0.38 10.61 18.47
N LYS A 68 -0.77 10.15 17.97
CA LYS A 68 -1.97 9.88 18.75
C LYS A 68 -2.61 8.56 18.32
N GLU A 69 -2.62 7.61 19.25
CA GLU A 69 -3.26 6.33 19.04
C GLU A 69 -4.76 6.47 18.83
N ASN A 70 -5.27 5.80 17.79
CA ASN A 70 -6.69 5.73 17.46
C ASN A 70 -6.97 4.32 16.91
N THR A 71 -7.76 3.55 17.66
CA THR A 71 -8.09 2.16 17.31
C THR A 71 -8.83 2.05 15.99
N ALA A 72 -9.76 2.96 15.69
CA ALA A 72 -10.50 2.93 14.44
C ALA A 72 -9.56 3.18 13.26
N LEU A 73 -8.67 4.17 13.37
CA LEU A 73 -7.68 4.46 12.33
C LEU A 73 -6.73 3.28 12.10
N MET A 74 -6.24 2.67 13.18
CA MET A 74 -5.40 1.47 13.14
C MET A 74 -6.10 0.34 12.38
N LEU A 75 -7.34 0.02 12.75
CA LEU A 75 -8.12 -1.05 12.14
C LEU A 75 -8.42 -0.77 10.67
N THR A 76 -8.83 0.46 10.32
CA THR A 76 -9.13 0.84 8.93
C THR A 76 -7.89 0.72 8.04
N ILE A 77 -6.75 1.28 8.45
CA ILE A 77 -5.52 1.19 7.65
C ILE A 77 -5.11 -0.28 7.51
N SER A 78 -5.16 -1.06 8.58
CA SER A 78 -4.77 -2.48 8.55
C SER A 78 -5.68 -3.30 7.64
N ALA A 79 -7.01 -3.10 7.73
CA ALA A 79 -7.99 -3.81 6.90
C ALA A 79 -7.80 -3.51 5.41
N VAL A 80 -7.57 -2.24 5.03
CA VAL A 80 -7.33 -1.91 3.62
C VAL A 80 -6.01 -2.49 3.13
N ASN A 81 -4.94 -2.42 3.93
CA ASN A 81 -3.64 -3.01 3.55
C ASN A 81 -3.73 -4.54 3.38
N ILE A 82 -4.48 -5.24 4.26
CA ILE A 82 -4.75 -6.67 4.13
C ILE A 82 -5.55 -6.96 2.85
N ALA A 83 -6.59 -6.17 2.57
CA ALA A 83 -7.40 -6.35 1.36
C ALA A 83 -6.56 -6.16 0.09
N VAL A 84 -5.70 -5.14 0.04
CA VAL A 84 -4.78 -4.91 -1.07
C VAL A 84 -3.76 -6.04 -1.19
N ALA A 85 -3.17 -6.50 -0.08
CA ALA A 85 -2.27 -7.65 -0.09
C ALA A 85 -2.95 -8.91 -0.63
N ALA A 86 -4.21 -9.15 -0.23
CA ALA A 86 -5.01 -10.27 -0.73
C ALA A 86 -5.26 -10.16 -2.24
N LEU A 87 -5.50 -8.97 -2.79
CA LEU A 87 -5.63 -8.77 -4.24
C LEU A 87 -4.34 -9.13 -4.98
N PHE A 88 -3.18 -8.69 -4.48
CA PHE A 88 -1.89 -9.06 -5.06
C PHE A 88 -1.62 -10.57 -5.02
N LEU A 89 -1.93 -11.22 -3.90
CA LEU A 89 -1.80 -12.67 -3.76
C LEU A 89 -2.75 -13.42 -4.69
N PHE A 90 -4.03 -13.02 -4.74
CA PHE A 90 -5.05 -13.66 -5.55
C PHE A 90 -4.74 -13.54 -7.05
N TYR A 91 -4.50 -12.32 -7.55
CA TYR A 91 -4.21 -12.11 -8.97
C TYR A 91 -2.81 -12.59 -9.36
N GLY A 92 -1.83 -12.54 -8.46
CA GLY A 92 -0.53 -13.16 -8.67
C GLY A 92 -0.66 -14.67 -8.87
N ALA A 93 -1.44 -15.35 -8.04
CA ALA A 93 -1.66 -16.79 -8.15
C ALA A 93 -2.53 -17.17 -9.36
N THR A 94 -3.63 -16.45 -9.61
CA THR A 94 -4.65 -16.86 -10.59
C THR A 94 -4.39 -16.37 -12.02
N LEU A 95 -3.79 -15.18 -12.19
CA LEU A 95 -3.50 -14.63 -13.53
C LEU A 95 -2.05 -14.80 -13.96
N MET A 96 -1.10 -14.76 -13.01
CA MET A 96 0.34 -14.83 -13.32
C MET A 96 0.98 -16.17 -12.98
N GLY A 97 0.29 -17.03 -12.21
CA GLY A 97 0.85 -18.29 -11.71
C GLY A 97 2.03 -18.10 -10.74
N ASN A 98 2.27 -16.88 -10.24
CA ASN A 98 3.41 -16.54 -9.39
C ASN A 98 3.09 -15.32 -8.49
N ILE A 99 3.34 -15.45 -7.18
CA ILE A 99 3.08 -14.40 -6.17
C ILE A 99 4.30 -13.55 -5.83
N PHE A 100 5.49 -13.89 -6.33
CA PHE A 100 6.75 -13.21 -6.03
C PHE A 100 7.20 -12.33 -7.17
N THR A 101 7.33 -12.89 -8.38
CA THR A 101 7.78 -12.17 -9.56
C THR A 101 6.66 -12.20 -10.59
N PRO A 102 6.18 -11.05 -11.09
CA PRO A 102 6.72 -9.69 -10.95
C PRO A 102 6.13 -8.84 -9.81
N MET A 103 5.24 -9.38 -8.95
CA MET A 103 4.43 -8.58 -8.01
C MET A 103 4.66 -8.91 -6.51
N PRO A 104 5.84 -8.67 -5.93
CA PRO A 104 6.11 -8.96 -4.51
C PRO A 104 5.49 -7.92 -3.55
N HIS A 105 4.63 -7.03 -4.04
CA HIS A 105 4.15 -5.85 -3.31
C HIS A 105 3.36 -6.19 -2.03
N TRP A 106 2.68 -7.35 -1.98
CA TRP A 106 1.93 -7.81 -0.81
C TRP A 106 2.78 -7.88 0.47
N ILE A 107 4.09 -8.14 0.35
CA ILE A 107 5.02 -8.22 1.48
C ILE A 107 5.05 -6.88 2.23
N PHE A 108 5.10 -5.77 1.49
CA PHE A 108 5.19 -4.45 2.08
C PHE A 108 3.89 -4.02 2.76
N PHE A 109 2.73 -4.34 2.16
CA PHE A 109 1.43 -4.08 2.78
C PHE A 109 1.27 -4.86 4.10
N LEU A 110 1.69 -6.14 4.13
CA LEU A 110 1.66 -6.92 5.37
C LEU A 110 2.71 -6.46 6.39
N ALA A 111 3.87 -5.98 5.95
CA ALA A 111 4.87 -5.39 6.84
C ALA A 111 4.34 -4.10 7.50
N VAL A 112 3.63 -3.24 6.76
CA VAL A 112 2.94 -2.07 7.33
C VAL A 112 1.90 -2.50 8.37
N VAL A 113 1.09 -3.53 8.09
CA VAL A 113 0.11 -4.07 9.04
C VAL A 113 0.80 -4.56 10.31
N GLY A 114 1.86 -5.34 10.19
CA GLY A 114 2.62 -5.85 11.34
C GLY A 114 3.19 -4.74 12.21
N LEU A 115 3.80 -3.71 11.60
CA LEU A 115 4.33 -2.55 12.31
C LEU A 115 3.22 -1.75 13.01
N ASN A 116 2.09 -1.55 12.34
CA ASN A 116 0.94 -0.81 12.88
C ASN A 116 0.30 -1.52 14.09
N LEU A 117 0.11 -2.84 13.98
CA LEU A 117 -0.41 -3.67 15.08
C LEU A 117 0.58 -3.72 16.25
N TRP A 118 1.87 -3.89 15.97
CA TRP A 118 2.90 -3.90 17.00
C TRP A 118 2.96 -2.56 17.76
N GLY A 119 2.90 -1.45 17.02
CA GLY A 119 2.79 -0.12 17.59
C GLY A 119 1.61 -0.01 18.54
N PHE A 120 0.43 -0.41 18.09
CA PHE A 120 -0.79 -0.35 18.89
C PHE A 120 -0.72 -1.20 20.17
N ILE A 121 -0.27 -2.46 20.08
CA ILE A 121 -0.11 -3.36 21.23
C ILE A 121 0.84 -2.75 22.25
N ARG A 122 1.99 -2.25 21.81
CA ARG A 122 3.00 -1.63 22.69
C ARG A 122 2.47 -0.38 23.37
N ALA A 123 1.72 0.46 22.67
CA ALA A 123 1.17 1.69 23.23
C ALA A 123 0.08 1.43 24.27
N ASN A 124 -0.70 0.35 24.12
CA ASN A 124 -1.71 -0.04 25.12
C ASN A 124 -1.10 -0.75 26.34
N ALA A 125 -0.03 -1.52 26.17
CA ALA A 125 0.67 -2.17 27.29
C ALA A 125 1.39 -1.18 28.23
N ALA A 126 1.62 0.05 27.78
CA ALA A 126 2.27 1.11 28.55
C ALA A 126 1.26 2.03 29.30
N ARG A 127 -0.04 1.73 29.25
CA ARG A 127 -1.11 2.42 29.97
C ARG A 127 -1.54 1.61 31.19
#